data_AF-A0AAD8I9K5-F1
#
_entry.id   AF-A0AAD8I9K5-F1
#
_cell.length_a   1.000
_cell.length_b   1.000
_cell.length_c   1.000
_cell.angle_alpha   90.00
_cell.angle_beta   90.00
_cell.angle_gamma   90.00
#
_symmetry.space_group_name_H-M   'P 1'
#
loop_
_entity.id
_entity.type
_entity.pdbx_description
1 polymer ?
#
loop_
_entity_poly.entity_id
_entity_poly.type
_entity_poly.pdbx_seq_one_letter_code
_entity_poly.pdbx_strand_id
1 'polypeptide(L)'
;MARKKRRIRLSKIYTFKCKRARAKADHNRIGGPGFARVVFCNEPTSFESTSRGYADNYVKTTKYSPATFVPKSLFEQFRRVANFFFLVTAIVSFTPIAPYSAASSVLPLSVVIGATMLKEGFEDFRRKQQV
;
A
#
# COMPACT_ATOMS: atom_id res chain seq x y z
N MET A 1 -35.62 66.73 8.10
CA MET A 1 -34.52 66.02 8.79
C MET A 1 -34.14 64.78 8.01
N ALA A 2 -32.97 64.75 7.35
CA ALA A 2 -32.57 63.66 6.44
C ALA A 2 -31.49 62.76 7.06
N ARG A 3 -31.77 61.46 7.22
CA ARG A 3 -30.85 60.49 7.83
C ARG A 3 -30.11 59.71 6.74
N LYS A 4 -28.90 60.15 6.40
CA LYS A 4 -28.03 59.55 5.37
C LYS A 4 -27.43 58.21 5.86
N LYS A 5 -27.99 57.07 5.41
CA LYS A 5 -27.40 55.73 5.67
C LYS A 5 -26.14 55.54 4.82
N ARG A 6 -24.96 55.52 5.45
CA ARG A 6 -23.69 55.11 4.80
C ARG A 6 -23.66 53.59 4.64
N ARG A 7 -23.60 53.10 3.40
CA ARG A 7 -23.30 51.70 3.09
C ARG A 7 -21.79 51.47 3.21
N ILE A 8 -21.38 50.64 4.15
CA ILE A 8 -19.98 50.23 4.33
C ILE A 8 -19.66 49.17 3.26
N ARG A 9 -18.70 49.44 2.37
CA ARG A 9 -18.24 48.48 1.35
C ARG A 9 -17.25 47.50 2.00
N LEU A 10 -17.71 46.31 2.32
CA LEU A 10 -16.95 45.19 2.93
C LEU A 10 -15.94 44.51 1.96
N SER A 11 -15.76 45.01 0.74
CA SER A 11 -14.91 44.40 -0.29
C SER A 11 -13.39 44.50 -0.02
N LYS A 12 -12.96 45.14 1.08
CA LYS A 12 -11.54 45.33 1.42
C LYS A 12 -11.00 44.36 2.48
N ILE A 13 -11.79 43.43 3.01
CA ILE A 13 -11.38 42.62 4.18
C ILE A 13 -10.68 41.29 3.78
N TYR A 14 -10.69 40.88 2.51
CA TYR A 14 -10.23 39.54 2.11
C TYR A 14 -8.93 39.49 1.30
N THR A 15 -8.02 40.47 1.42
CA THR A 15 -6.63 40.18 1.04
C THR A 15 -5.97 39.45 2.20
N PHE A 16 -6.21 38.13 2.27
CA PHE A 16 -5.34 37.21 3.00
C PHE A 16 -3.93 37.41 2.45
N LYS A 17 -3.14 38.28 3.08
CA LYS A 17 -1.69 38.25 2.95
C LYS A 17 -1.26 36.93 3.59
N CYS A 18 -1.23 35.89 2.78
CA CYS A 18 -0.50 34.68 3.09
C CYS A 18 0.96 35.14 3.25
N LYS A 19 1.40 35.35 4.50
CA LYS A 19 2.81 35.53 4.80
C LYS A 19 3.45 34.22 4.39
N ARG A 20 3.95 34.16 3.16
CA ARG A 20 4.80 33.08 2.68
C ARG A 20 5.96 33.06 3.66
N ALA A 21 5.93 32.13 4.61
CA ALA A 21 7.07 31.88 5.47
C ALA A 21 8.21 31.58 4.49
N ARG A 22 9.12 32.55 4.34
CA ARG A 22 10.36 32.35 3.60
C ARG A 22 11.17 31.47 4.53
N ALA A 23 10.86 30.17 4.52
CA ALA A 23 11.75 29.17 5.07
C ALA A 23 13.10 29.48 4.44
N LYS A 24 14.07 29.88 5.26
CA LYS A 24 15.48 29.78 4.87
C LYS A 24 15.67 28.29 4.61
N ALA A 25 15.45 27.87 3.37
CA ALA A 25 15.77 26.53 2.94
C ALA A 25 17.28 26.48 3.05
N ASP A 26 17.77 25.77 4.07
CA ASP A 26 19.20 25.49 4.23
C ASP A 26 19.67 24.80 2.96
N HIS A 27 20.23 25.59 2.03
CA HIS A 27 20.61 25.13 0.70
C HIS A 27 21.61 23.97 0.77
N ASN A 28 22.36 23.91 1.87
CA ASN A 28 23.33 22.87 2.18
C ASN A 28 22.69 21.51 2.52
N ARG A 29 21.38 21.44 2.77
CA ARG A 29 20.66 20.20 3.13
C ARG A 29 19.77 19.68 2.00
N ILE A 30 19.75 20.32 0.83
CA ILE A 30 18.96 19.91 -0.32
C ILE A 30 19.44 18.52 -0.79
N GLY A 31 18.50 17.58 -0.96
CA GLY A 31 18.80 16.18 -1.30
C GLY A 31 18.92 15.23 -0.10
N GLY A 32 18.84 15.73 1.13
CA GLY A 32 18.82 14.90 2.35
C GLY A 32 17.40 14.44 2.76
N PRO A 33 17.30 13.41 3.63
CA PRO A 33 16.02 12.98 4.19
C PRO A 33 15.34 14.12 4.95
N GLY A 34 14.08 14.41 4.58
CA GLY A 34 13.29 15.51 5.15
C GLY A 34 13.45 16.88 4.47
N PHE A 35 14.24 16.97 3.38
CA PHE A 35 14.48 18.21 2.61
C PHE A 35 13.97 18.11 1.17
N ALA A 36 14.06 19.22 0.43
CA ALA A 36 13.67 19.27 -0.98
C ALA A 36 14.52 18.30 -1.83
N ARG A 37 13.88 17.64 -2.80
CA ARG A 37 14.54 16.75 -3.79
C ARG A 37 15.24 17.57 -4.87
N VAL A 38 16.37 17.08 -5.38
CA VAL A 38 17.06 17.65 -6.55
C VAL A 38 16.72 16.83 -7.78
N VAL A 39 16.37 17.51 -8.86
CA VAL A 39 16.12 16.92 -10.18
C VAL A 39 16.93 17.70 -11.20
N PHE A 40 17.74 17.01 -11.98
CA PHE A 40 18.51 17.59 -13.08
C PHE A 40 17.67 17.55 -14.35
N CYS A 41 17.54 18.69 -15.03
CA CYS A 41 16.77 18.78 -16.27
C CYS A 41 17.68 18.50 -17.46
N ASN A 42 17.20 17.71 -18.42
CA ASN A 42 17.89 17.43 -19.67
C ASN A 42 19.26 16.70 -19.55
N GLU A 43 19.51 16.05 -18.39
CA GLU A 43 20.73 15.28 -18.15
C GLU A 43 20.40 13.89 -17.54
N PRO A 44 19.80 12.98 -18.34
CA PRO A 44 19.28 11.71 -17.85
C PRO A 44 20.37 10.68 -17.48
N THR A 45 21.60 10.88 -17.96
CA THR A 45 22.73 9.96 -17.76
C THR A 45 23.69 10.38 -16.65
N SER A 46 23.41 11.50 -15.96
CA SER A 46 24.27 11.90 -14.85
C SER A 46 24.23 10.82 -13.74
N PHE A 47 25.41 10.42 -13.26
CA PHE A 47 25.50 9.46 -12.17
C PHE A 47 24.73 9.93 -10.92
N GLU A 48 24.75 11.25 -10.69
CA GLU A 48 24.00 11.96 -9.66
C GLU A 48 22.46 11.86 -9.80
N SER A 49 21.91 11.78 -11.02
CA SER A 49 20.46 11.61 -11.22
C SER A 49 20.02 10.18 -10.95
N THR A 50 20.82 9.19 -11.33
CA THR A 50 20.49 7.76 -11.18
C THR A 50 20.75 7.25 -9.77
N SER A 51 21.79 7.75 -9.09
CA SER A 51 22.20 7.31 -7.75
C SER A 51 21.24 7.73 -6.63
N ARG A 52 20.34 8.71 -6.88
CA ARG A 52 19.40 9.22 -5.87
C ARG A 52 18.24 8.28 -5.53
N GLY A 53 18.09 7.16 -6.26
CA GLY A 53 17.19 6.06 -5.88
C GLY A 53 15.71 6.45 -5.77
N TYR A 54 15.25 7.42 -6.56
CA TYR A 54 13.84 7.80 -6.58
C TYR A 54 12.97 6.64 -7.08
N ALA A 55 11.76 6.54 -6.51
CA ALA A 55 10.78 5.57 -6.99
C ALA A 55 10.34 5.92 -8.42
N ASP A 56 10.13 4.88 -9.22
CA ASP A 56 9.57 5.00 -10.56
C ASP A 56 8.10 5.48 -10.51
N ASN A 57 7.61 6.04 -11.62
CA ASN A 57 6.22 6.51 -11.75
C ASN A 57 5.21 5.36 -11.95
N TYR A 58 5.63 4.12 -11.73
CA TYR A 58 4.76 2.96 -11.83
C TYR A 58 3.85 2.83 -10.59
N VAL A 59 2.55 2.88 -10.81
CA VAL A 59 1.54 2.73 -9.76
C VAL A 59 1.15 1.26 -9.62
N LYS A 60 1.41 0.66 -8.46
CA LYS A 60 0.96 -0.69 -8.12
C LYS A 60 -0.35 -0.64 -7.36
N THR A 61 -1.43 -1.10 -7.99
CA THR A 61 -2.76 -1.25 -7.35
C THR A 61 -3.01 -2.67 -6.83
N THR A 62 -2.06 -3.59 -7.05
CA THR A 62 -2.21 -5.01 -6.71
C THR A 62 -1.79 -5.29 -5.28
N LYS A 63 -2.57 -6.14 -4.62
CA LYS A 63 -2.39 -6.42 -3.19
C LYS A 63 -1.16 -7.31 -2.95
N TYR A 64 -0.79 -8.13 -3.93
CA TYR A 64 0.27 -9.10 -3.81
C TYR A 64 1.35 -8.91 -4.88
N SER A 65 2.60 -8.81 -4.44
CA SER A 65 3.76 -9.07 -5.31
C SER A 65 3.90 -10.57 -5.56
N PRO A 66 4.39 -11.03 -6.73
CA PRO A 66 4.59 -12.46 -7.01
C PRO A 66 5.32 -13.22 -5.89
N ALA A 67 6.34 -12.60 -5.28
CA ALA A 67 7.09 -13.19 -4.17
C ALA A 67 6.30 -13.24 -2.85
N THR A 68 5.40 -12.28 -2.62
CA THR A 68 4.63 -12.17 -1.37
C THR A 68 3.26 -12.84 -1.43
N PHE A 69 2.84 -13.32 -2.61
CA PHE A 69 1.51 -13.85 -2.85
C PHE A 69 1.21 -15.07 -1.99
N VAL A 70 2.07 -16.08 -2.05
CA VAL A 70 1.90 -17.33 -1.29
C VAL A 70 1.87 -17.10 0.23
N PRO A 71 2.88 -16.45 0.85
CA PRO A 71 2.89 -16.30 2.31
C PRO A 71 1.75 -15.40 2.82
N LYS A 72 1.39 -14.32 2.10
CA LYS A 72 0.31 -13.43 2.54
C LYS A 72 -1.08 -14.04 2.31
N SER A 73 -1.32 -14.68 1.17
CA SER A 73 -2.62 -15.31 0.88
C SER A 73 -2.88 -16.48 1.84
N LEU A 74 -1.88 -17.32 2.14
CA LEU A 74 -2.02 -18.37 3.16
C LEU A 74 -2.33 -17.79 4.55
N PHE A 75 -1.63 -16.72 4.95
CA PHE A 75 -1.89 -16.07 6.23
C PHE A 75 -3.34 -15.55 6.32
N GLU A 76 -3.87 -14.98 5.25
CA GLU A 76 -5.26 -14.52 5.20
C GLU A 76 -6.27 -15.69 5.24
N GLN A 77 -5.97 -16.81 4.57
CA GLN A 77 -6.82 -17.99 4.64
C GLN A 77 -6.86 -18.58 6.05
N PHE A 78 -5.72 -18.71 6.74
CA PHE A 78 -5.68 -19.28 8.09
C PHE A 78 -6.15 -18.33 9.20
N ARG A 79 -6.29 -17.02 8.93
CA ARG A 79 -6.98 -16.10 9.84
C ARG A 79 -8.48 -16.36 9.94
N ARG A 80 -9.08 -17.14 9.04
CA ARG A 80 -10.49 -17.53 9.13
C ARG A 80 -10.64 -18.66 10.13
N VAL A 81 -11.55 -18.49 11.10
CA VAL A 81 -11.78 -19.44 12.21
C VAL A 81 -12.00 -20.87 11.72
N ALA A 82 -12.75 -21.07 10.64
CA ALA A 82 -12.99 -22.40 10.07
C ALA A 82 -11.70 -23.06 9.56
N ASN A 83 -10.90 -22.33 8.78
CA ASN A 83 -9.63 -22.84 8.25
C ASN A 83 -8.61 -23.09 9.37
N PHE A 84 -8.62 -22.26 10.41
CA PHE A 84 -7.80 -22.45 11.61
C PHE A 84 -8.19 -23.72 12.38
N PHE A 85 -9.48 -23.97 12.56
CA PHE A 85 -9.98 -25.20 13.19
C PHE A 85 -9.51 -26.45 12.42
N PHE A 86 -9.66 -26.45 11.10
CA PHE A 86 -9.19 -27.58 10.27
C PHE A 86 -7.67 -27.72 10.29
N LEU A 87 -6.93 -26.61 10.39
CA LEU A 87 -5.48 -26.64 10.54
C LEU A 87 -5.06 -27.29 11.86
N VAL A 88 -5.65 -26.89 12.99
CA VAL A 88 -5.37 -27.50 14.30
C VAL A 88 -5.74 -28.99 14.29
N THR A 89 -6.91 -29.32 13.75
CA THR A 89 -7.36 -30.70 13.60
C THR A 89 -6.36 -31.50 12.77
N ALA A 90 -5.87 -30.96 11.65
CA ALA A 90 -4.87 -31.58 10.79
C ALA A 90 -3.53 -31.79 11.49
N ILE A 91 -3.09 -30.85 12.33
CA ILE A 91 -1.86 -30.99 13.15
C ILE A 91 -2.02 -32.12 14.16
N VAL A 92 -3.18 -32.19 14.84
CA VAL A 92 -3.49 -33.27 15.79
C VAL A 92 -3.52 -34.62 15.07
N SER A 93 -3.97 -34.70 13.80
CA SER A 93 -3.99 -35.95 13.02
C SER A 93 -2.62 -36.61 12.83
N PHE A 94 -1.52 -35.86 12.92
CA PHE A 94 -0.16 -36.41 12.78
C PHE A 94 0.33 -37.11 14.05
N THR A 95 -0.38 -36.92 15.16
CA THR A 95 -0.03 -37.57 16.43
C THR A 95 -0.62 -38.98 16.49
N PRO A 96 0.05 -39.94 17.15
CA PRO A 96 -0.40 -41.34 17.20
C PRO A 96 -1.68 -41.55 18.02
N ILE A 97 -2.20 -40.50 18.65
CA ILE A 97 -3.46 -40.49 19.40
C ILE A 97 -4.69 -40.28 18.52
N ALA A 98 -4.51 -39.85 17.26
CA ALA A 98 -5.63 -39.60 16.35
C ALA A 98 -6.16 -40.92 15.76
N PRO A 99 -7.49 -41.16 15.80
CA PRO A 99 -8.09 -42.40 15.28
C PRO A 99 -8.25 -42.40 13.75
N TYR A 100 -7.86 -41.33 13.06
CA TYR A 100 -8.03 -41.14 11.62
C TYR A 100 -6.71 -40.79 10.95
N SER A 101 -6.59 -41.09 9.65
CA SER A 101 -5.36 -40.80 8.90
C SER A 101 -5.15 -39.30 8.70
N ALA A 102 -3.90 -38.85 8.80
CA ALA A 102 -3.53 -37.45 8.53
C ALA A 102 -3.94 -37.00 7.11
N ALA A 103 -3.87 -37.92 6.13
CA ALA A 103 -4.27 -37.66 4.76
C ALA A 103 -5.75 -37.22 4.65
N SER A 104 -6.64 -37.88 5.40
CA SER A 104 -8.09 -37.59 5.39
C SER A 104 -8.42 -36.18 5.88
N SER A 105 -7.61 -35.59 6.76
CA SER A 105 -7.80 -34.23 7.28
C SER A 105 -7.11 -33.16 6.44
N VAL A 106 -5.91 -33.47 5.93
CA VAL A 106 -5.08 -32.51 5.18
C VAL A 106 -5.58 -32.31 3.75
N LEU A 107 -6.05 -33.36 3.08
CA LEU A 107 -6.55 -33.29 1.70
C LEU A 107 -7.68 -32.28 1.48
N PRO A 108 -8.80 -32.32 2.23
CA PRO A 108 -9.88 -31.37 2.01
C PRO A 108 -9.44 -29.93 2.28
N LEU A 109 -8.61 -29.72 3.31
CA LEU A 109 -8.07 -28.40 3.64
C LEU A 109 -7.17 -27.85 2.52
N SER A 110 -6.27 -28.68 1.98
CA SER A 110 -5.34 -28.26 0.94
C SER A 110 -6.06 -27.96 -0.38
N VAL A 111 -7.08 -28.73 -0.75
CA VAL A 111 -7.89 -28.49 -1.95
C VAL A 111 -8.65 -27.16 -1.83
N VAL A 112 -9.32 -26.92 -0.70
CA VAL A 112 -10.10 -25.68 -0.51
C VAL A 112 -9.17 -24.46 -0.49
N ILE A 113 -8.09 -24.49 0.30
CA ILE A 113 -7.13 -23.39 0.35
C ILE A 113 -6.50 -23.18 -1.01
N GLY A 114 -6.04 -24.24 -1.67
CA GLY A 114 -5.45 -24.17 -3.01
C GLY A 114 -6.39 -23.53 -4.04
N ALA A 115 -7.65 -23.95 -4.08
CA ALA A 115 -8.65 -23.38 -4.99
C ALA A 115 -8.90 -21.89 -4.69
N THR A 116 -8.99 -21.50 -3.41
CA THR A 116 -9.18 -20.10 -3.03
C THR A 116 -7.98 -19.23 -3.39
N MET A 117 -6.77 -19.71 -3.14
CA MET A 117 -5.54 -19.02 -3.52
C MET A 117 -5.45 -18.88 -5.04
N LEU A 118 -5.69 -19.95 -5.80
CA LEU A 118 -5.68 -19.88 -7.26
C LEU A 118 -6.64 -18.80 -7.79
N LYS A 119 -7.88 -18.80 -7.29
CA LYS A 119 -8.88 -17.78 -7.66
C LYS A 119 -8.39 -16.36 -7.36
N GLU A 120 -7.86 -16.12 -6.16
CA GLU A 120 -7.30 -14.82 -5.77
C GLU A 120 -6.11 -14.40 -6.65
N GLY A 121 -5.23 -15.35 -6.98
CA GLY A 121 -4.07 -15.12 -7.85
C GLY A 121 -4.46 -14.74 -9.27
N PHE A 122 -5.44 -15.44 -9.86
CA PHE A 122 -5.98 -15.09 -11.17
C PHE A 122 -6.64 -13.71 -11.17
N GLU A 123 -7.38 -13.37 -10.11
CA GLU A 123 -7.99 -12.05 -10.00
C GLU A 123 -6.94 -10.93 -9.89
N ASP A 124 -5.90 -11.12 -9.07
CA ASP A 124 -4.83 -10.14 -8.89
C ASP A 124 -3.97 -10.02 -10.17
N PHE A 125 -3.75 -11.11 -10.92
CA PHE A 125 -3.09 -11.06 -12.23
C PHE A 125 -3.89 -10.23 -13.25
N ARG A 126 -5.21 -10.43 -13.31
CA ARG A 126 -6.07 -9.64 -14.19
C ARG A 126 -6.04 -8.16 -13.82
N ARG A 127 -5.99 -7.82 -12.53
CA ARG A 127 -5.82 -6.42 -12.07
C ARG A 127 -4.48 -5.83 -12.50
N LYS A 128 -3.40 -6.63 -12.54
CA LYS A 128 -2.07 -6.19 -13.06
C LYS A 128 -2.13 -5.82 -14.54
N GLN A 129 -2.96 -6.49 -15.33
CA GLN A 129 -3.09 -6.21 -16.76
C GLN A 129 -3.95 -4.97 -17.06
N GLN A 130 -4.74 -4.47 -16.11
CA GLN A 130 -5.60 -3.30 -16.28
C GLN A 130 -4.88 -1.97 -16.03
N VAL A 131 -3.64 -2.01 -15.55
CA VAL A 131 -2.77 -0.85 -15.29
C VAL A 131 -1.60 -0.90 -16.26
#